data_AF-A0A178E9E9-F1
#
_entry.id   AF-A0A178E9E9-F1
#
_cell.length_a   1.000
_cell.length_b   1.000
_cell.length_c   1.000
_cell.angle_alpha   90.00
_cell.angle_beta   90.00
_cell.angle_gamma   90.00
#
_symmetry.space_group_name_H-M   'P 1'
#
loop_
_entity.id
_entity.type
_entity.pdbx_description
1 polymer ?
#
loop_
_entity_poly.entity_id
_entity_poly.type
_entity_poly.pdbx_seq_one_letter_code
_entity_poly.pdbx_strand_id
1 'polypeptide(L)'
;MASRSGQSVDRISTAETFRSTNESPALSECHSPAQSPRQLTLLQQLSHEALVDRSLYPVLLDPSTPLTPTRQELASGVPGHVLVDARGHRLDLPMDAPTDEQFKKFQARTARGKLCTFLHLGRFCKTRNCGFDHNPIDADVQCSLKYAMRSSPCASKGACRRVDCIFGHVCQKGRCANGKATSCPFGTAAHLAGMCPLTWVLSHG
;
A
#
# COMPACT_ATOMS: atom_id res chain seq x y z
N MET A 1 21.27 66.44 8.99
CA MET A 1 21.08 66.04 10.39
C MET A 1 19.76 65.30 10.52
N ALA A 2 19.74 64.22 11.32
CA ALA A 2 18.67 63.23 11.58
C ALA A 2 18.36 62.29 10.38
N SER A 3 18.77 61.00 10.32
CA SER A 3 18.83 59.86 11.27
C SER A 3 17.46 59.34 11.73
N ARG A 4 17.10 58.15 11.23
CA ARG A 4 16.24 57.09 11.82
C ARG A 4 16.22 55.89 10.84
N SER A 5 17.06 54.86 10.93
CA SER A 5 17.07 53.68 11.83
C SER A 5 15.76 52.87 11.90
N GLY A 6 15.84 51.60 11.45
CA GLY A 6 14.89 50.50 11.63
C GLY A 6 15.45 49.22 10.98
N GLN A 7 16.25 48.41 11.71
CA GLN A 7 15.88 47.11 12.32
C GLN A 7 15.49 46.05 11.26
N SER A 8 16.35 45.09 10.89
CA SER A 8 16.89 43.94 11.63
C SER A 8 15.81 43.04 12.24
N VAL A 9 15.53 41.89 11.61
CA VAL A 9 15.07 40.69 12.31
C VAL A 9 15.75 39.46 11.73
N ASP A 10 16.36 38.73 12.64
CA ASP A 10 17.25 37.59 12.46
C ASP A 10 16.55 36.31 12.01
N ARG A 11 17.28 35.52 11.23
CA ARG A 11 16.97 34.11 10.96
C ARG A 11 17.34 33.30 12.20
N ILE A 12 16.33 32.82 12.92
CA ILE A 12 16.54 31.86 14.01
C ILE A 12 16.66 30.46 13.41
N SER A 13 17.87 29.91 13.59
CA SER A 13 18.26 28.52 13.46
C SER A 13 18.13 27.86 14.83
N THR A 14 17.32 26.81 14.97
CA THR A 14 17.42 25.85 16.08
C THR A 14 17.12 24.44 15.57
N ALA A 15 18.19 23.71 15.24
CA ALA A 15 18.20 22.26 15.26
C ALA A 15 18.51 21.84 16.70
N GLU A 16 17.52 21.29 17.41
CA GLU A 16 17.72 20.77 18.76
C GLU A 16 18.00 19.26 18.74
N THR A 17 19.18 18.99 19.26
CA THR A 17 19.77 17.72 19.70
C THR A 17 18.88 17.01 20.72
N PHE A 18 18.54 15.73 20.47
CA PHE A 18 17.99 14.86 21.49
C PHE A 18 18.98 13.74 21.81
N ARG A 19 19.54 13.76 23.02
CA ARG A 19 20.35 12.71 23.65
C ARG A 19 19.76 12.45 25.04
N SER A 20 19.40 11.20 25.31
CA SER A 20 19.41 10.50 26.62
C SER A 20 18.82 9.10 26.37
N THR A 21 19.57 8.00 26.56
CA THR A 21 19.73 7.22 27.83
C THR A 21 18.36 6.79 28.39
N ASN A 22 18.11 5.58 28.89
CA ASN A 22 18.91 4.40 29.17
C ASN A 22 17.89 3.26 29.46
N GLU A 23 18.39 2.02 29.44
CA GLU A 23 17.99 0.93 30.35
C GLU A 23 16.64 0.18 30.15
N SER A 24 16.79 -1.07 29.70
CA SER A 24 15.90 -2.21 29.99
C SER A 24 16.10 -2.69 31.44
N PRO A 25 15.12 -3.42 31.98
CA PRO A 25 15.46 -4.74 32.50
C PRO A 25 14.46 -5.83 32.11
N ALA A 26 15.01 -7.03 32.06
CA ALA A 26 14.36 -8.29 31.72
C ALA A 26 13.90 -9.06 32.98
N LEU A 27 13.14 -10.13 32.70
CA LEU A 27 12.91 -11.36 33.47
C LEU A 27 11.83 -11.33 34.57
N SER A 28 10.86 -12.25 34.45
CA SER A 28 10.53 -13.18 35.53
C SER A 28 9.69 -14.35 35.00
N GLU A 29 10.33 -15.52 34.93
CA GLU A 29 9.71 -16.85 34.84
C GLU A 29 9.32 -17.33 36.24
N CYS A 30 8.16 -17.98 36.36
CA CYS A 30 7.77 -18.75 37.55
C CYS A 30 7.17 -20.09 37.13
N HIS A 31 7.72 -21.18 37.68
CA HIS A 31 7.37 -22.58 37.44
C HIS A 31 6.27 -23.11 38.38
N SER A 32 5.45 -24.05 37.84
CA SER A 32 4.88 -25.29 38.43
C SER A 32 3.85 -25.21 39.60
N PRO A 33 2.84 -26.14 39.70
CA PRO A 33 3.03 -27.59 39.68
C PRO A 33 1.95 -28.46 38.99
N ALA A 34 2.31 -29.75 38.89
CA ALA A 34 1.60 -30.88 38.31
C ALA A 34 0.21 -31.19 38.92
N GLN A 35 -0.70 -31.70 38.08
CA GLN A 35 -1.88 -32.45 38.50
C GLN A 35 -2.12 -33.69 37.61
N SER A 36 -2.75 -34.66 38.27
CA SER A 36 -2.88 -36.11 38.06
C SER A 36 -3.81 -36.55 36.91
N PRO A 37 -3.71 -37.81 36.41
CA PRO A 37 -4.33 -38.24 35.16
C PRO A 37 -5.63 -38.99 35.39
N ARG A 38 -6.78 -38.40 35.02
CA ARG A 38 -7.99 -39.15 34.64
C ARG A 38 -8.85 -38.31 33.70
N GLN A 39 -9.49 -39.01 32.77
CA GLN A 39 -10.55 -38.59 31.85
C GLN A 39 -10.11 -38.35 30.40
N LEU A 40 -9.93 -39.47 29.70
CA LEU A 40 -10.07 -39.61 28.25
C LEU A 40 -11.50 -39.23 27.84
N THR A 41 -11.67 -38.08 27.19
CA THR A 41 -12.89 -37.72 26.46
C THR A 41 -12.61 -36.75 25.30
N LEU A 42 -13.28 -36.99 24.18
CA LEU A 42 -13.57 -36.09 23.04
C LEU A 42 -12.54 -35.89 21.91
N LEU A 43 -11.24 -36.16 22.10
CA LEU A 43 -10.24 -36.01 21.02
C LEU A 43 -10.11 -37.21 20.07
N GLN A 44 -10.92 -38.25 20.25
CA GLN A 44 -10.92 -39.46 19.42
C GLN A 44 -12.17 -39.60 18.54
N GLN A 45 -13.05 -38.58 18.53
CA GLN A 45 -14.30 -38.54 17.74
C GLN A 45 -14.40 -37.34 16.78
N LEU A 46 -13.37 -36.49 16.68
CA LEU A 46 -13.32 -35.40 15.70
C LEU A 46 -12.43 -35.71 14.48
N SER A 47 -12.00 -36.96 14.31
CA SER A 47 -11.22 -37.41 13.15
C SER A 47 -12.07 -37.92 11.98
N HIS A 48 -13.40 -37.71 11.97
CA HIS A 48 -14.28 -38.21 10.91
C HIS A 48 -15.21 -37.17 10.26
N GLU A 49 -15.00 -35.87 10.48
CA GLU A 49 -15.76 -34.79 9.83
C GLU A 49 -14.83 -33.72 9.23
N ALA A 50 -13.84 -34.16 8.44
CA ALA A 50 -12.97 -33.28 7.66
C ALA A 50 -12.73 -33.79 6.23
N LEU A 51 -13.76 -34.39 5.63
CA LEU A 51 -13.82 -34.70 4.19
C LEU A 51 -14.78 -33.73 3.46
N VAL A 52 -14.77 -32.46 3.85
CA VAL A 52 -15.27 -31.38 3.00
C VAL A 52 -14.10 -30.78 2.23
N ASP A 53 -14.11 -31.12 0.94
CA ASP A 53 -13.56 -30.38 -0.17
C ASP A 53 -12.06 -30.05 -0.16
N ARG A 54 -11.27 -31.09 -0.41
CA ARG A 54 -9.84 -31.00 -0.77
C ARG A 54 -9.64 -30.73 -2.27
N SER A 55 -10.64 -30.18 -2.97
CA SER A 55 -10.59 -29.87 -4.41
C SER A 55 -10.14 -28.42 -4.72
N LEU A 56 -9.67 -27.66 -3.74
CA LEU A 56 -9.19 -26.28 -3.94
C LEU A 56 -7.66 -26.19 -3.75
N TYR A 57 -6.94 -26.62 -4.80
CA TYR A 57 -5.58 -26.21 -5.20
C TYR A 57 -4.36 -26.77 -4.41
N PRO A 58 -3.18 -26.95 -5.04
CA PRO A 58 -2.73 -26.29 -6.26
C PRO A 58 -2.53 -27.23 -7.47
N VAL A 59 -2.99 -26.74 -8.62
CA VAL A 59 -2.35 -27.06 -9.90
C VAL A 59 -0.87 -26.71 -9.70
N LEU A 60 0.00 -27.72 -9.75
CA LEU A 60 1.43 -27.51 -9.85
C LEU A 60 1.66 -26.70 -11.12
N LEU A 61 1.86 -25.39 -10.95
CA LEU A 61 2.24 -24.50 -12.04
C LEU A 61 3.58 -25.01 -12.57
N ASP A 62 3.57 -25.53 -13.79
CA ASP A 62 4.77 -25.95 -14.49
C ASP A 62 5.70 -24.73 -14.61
N PRO A 63 6.91 -24.78 -14.03
CA PRO A 63 7.87 -23.67 -14.10
C PRO A 63 8.33 -23.34 -15.53
N SER A 64 7.94 -24.14 -16.52
CA SER A 64 8.32 -24.01 -17.92
C SER A 64 7.32 -23.24 -18.78
N THR A 65 6.12 -22.93 -18.27
CA THR A 65 5.11 -22.19 -19.04
C THR A 65 5.35 -20.68 -18.93
N PRO A 66 5.68 -19.97 -20.03
CA PRO A 66 5.68 -18.51 -20.02
C PRO A 66 4.24 -18.04 -19.77
N LEU A 67 3.97 -17.62 -18.54
CA LEU A 67 2.69 -17.11 -18.08
C LEU A 67 2.40 -15.77 -18.77
N THR A 68 1.96 -15.84 -20.02
CA THR A 68 1.26 -14.70 -20.62
C THR A 68 -0.07 -14.62 -19.88
N PRO A 69 -0.30 -13.58 -19.05
CA PRO A 69 -1.50 -13.52 -18.21
C PRO A 69 -2.74 -13.54 -19.09
N THR A 70 -3.70 -14.40 -18.76
CA THR A 70 -5.02 -14.36 -19.40
C THR A 70 -5.69 -13.02 -19.10
N ARG A 71 -6.63 -12.61 -19.96
CA ARG A 71 -7.40 -11.37 -19.77
C ARG A 71 -8.14 -11.35 -18.42
N GLN A 72 -8.56 -12.51 -17.92
CA GLN A 72 -9.23 -12.66 -16.63
C GLN A 72 -8.26 -12.51 -15.45
N GLU A 73 -7.05 -13.06 -15.54
CA GLU A 73 -6.00 -12.86 -14.51
C GLU A 73 -5.52 -11.42 -14.45
N LEU A 74 -5.45 -10.72 -15.59
CA LEU A 74 -5.22 -9.27 -15.63
C LEU A 74 -6.32 -8.50 -14.90
N ALA A 75 -7.56 -8.96 -14.91
CA ALA A 75 -8.68 -8.29 -14.24
C ALA A 75 -8.72 -8.59 -12.74
N SER A 76 -8.47 -9.84 -12.34
CA SER A 76 -8.62 -10.30 -10.95
C SER A 76 -7.33 -10.24 -10.13
N GLY A 77 -6.17 -10.28 -10.79
CA GLY A 77 -4.87 -10.44 -10.17
C GLY A 77 -4.60 -11.86 -9.66
N VAL A 78 -3.34 -12.17 -9.38
CA VAL A 78 -2.93 -13.41 -8.72
C VAL A 78 -2.57 -13.11 -7.25
N PRO A 79 -3.19 -13.78 -6.27
CA PRO A 79 -2.87 -13.58 -4.86
C PRO A 79 -1.36 -13.71 -4.57
N GLY A 80 -0.81 -12.77 -3.79
CA GLY A 80 0.61 -12.77 -3.43
C GLY A 80 1.57 -12.42 -4.56
N HIS A 81 1.07 -12.03 -5.75
CA HIS A 81 1.90 -11.68 -6.90
C HIS A 81 1.65 -10.26 -7.38
N VAL A 82 2.63 -9.70 -8.08
CA VAL A 82 2.49 -8.44 -8.82
C VAL A 82 2.81 -8.67 -10.29
N LEU A 83 2.07 -7.98 -11.16
CA LEU A 83 2.30 -8.02 -12.59
C LEU A 83 3.50 -7.14 -12.95
N VAL A 84 4.42 -7.64 -13.75
CA VAL A 84 5.59 -6.91 -14.24
C VAL A 84 5.72 -7.01 -15.76
N ASP A 85 6.34 -6.01 -16.37
CA ASP A 85 6.75 -6.05 -17.78
C ASP A 85 8.07 -6.81 -17.98
N ALA A 86 8.52 -6.93 -19.24
CA ALA A 86 9.75 -7.64 -19.60
C ALA A 86 11.03 -7.07 -18.96
N ARG A 87 11.00 -5.83 -18.46
CA ARG A 87 12.11 -5.18 -17.74
C ARG A 87 11.99 -5.38 -16.23
N GLY A 88 10.99 -6.12 -15.77
CA GLY A 88 10.68 -6.28 -14.36
C GLY A 88 10.04 -5.04 -13.73
N HIS A 89 9.50 -4.10 -14.51
CA HIS A 89 8.77 -2.98 -13.91
C HIS A 89 7.34 -3.38 -13.58
N ARG A 90 6.94 -3.14 -12.33
CA ARG A 90 5.58 -3.36 -11.86
C ARG A 90 4.59 -2.54 -12.68
N LEU A 91 3.54 -3.22 -13.10
CA LEU A 91 2.39 -2.63 -13.75
C LEU A 91 1.27 -2.40 -12.75
N ASP A 92 0.51 -1.36 -13.03
CA ASP A 92 -0.73 -1.08 -12.34
C ASP A 92 -1.91 -1.49 -13.21
N LEU A 93 -2.92 -2.08 -12.58
CA LEU A 93 -4.20 -2.27 -13.23
C LEU A 93 -4.80 -0.90 -13.58
N PRO A 94 -5.38 -0.75 -14.79
CA PRO A 94 -6.10 0.45 -15.14
C PRO A 94 -7.18 0.77 -14.11
N MET A 95 -7.30 2.04 -13.76
CA MET A 95 -8.31 2.55 -12.85
C MET A 95 -9.03 3.71 -13.54
N ASP A 96 -10.35 3.68 -13.49
CA ASP A 96 -11.17 4.78 -14.00
C ASP A 96 -10.94 6.05 -13.18
N ALA A 97 -10.93 7.18 -13.88
CA ALA A 97 -10.92 8.48 -13.22
C ALA A 97 -12.25 8.71 -12.48
N PRO A 98 -12.24 9.27 -11.26
CA PRO A 98 -13.45 9.66 -10.56
C PRO A 98 -14.28 10.64 -11.39
N THR A 99 -15.60 10.59 -11.26
CA THR A 99 -16.47 11.61 -11.86
C THR A 99 -16.26 12.97 -11.19
N ASP A 100 -16.67 14.05 -11.86
CA ASP A 100 -16.56 15.40 -11.30
C ASP A 100 -17.29 15.55 -9.97
N GLU A 101 -18.40 14.84 -9.78
CA GLU A 101 -19.18 14.83 -8.53
C GLU A 101 -18.42 14.14 -7.40
N GLN A 102 -17.81 12.99 -7.69
CA GLN A 102 -16.96 12.27 -6.73
C GLN A 102 -15.77 13.12 -6.31
N PHE A 103 -15.14 13.78 -7.29
CA PHE A 103 -14.00 14.65 -7.03
C PHE A 103 -14.38 15.90 -6.22
N LYS A 104 -15.56 16.49 -6.47
CA LYS A 104 -16.11 17.58 -5.65
C LYS A 104 -16.34 17.16 -4.20
N LYS A 105 -16.92 15.98 -3.96
CA LYS A 105 -17.09 15.43 -2.60
C LYS A 105 -15.75 15.25 -1.89
N PHE A 106 -14.77 14.69 -2.60
CA PHE A 106 -13.41 14.53 -2.09
C PHE A 106 -12.73 15.87 -1.73
N GLN A 107 -12.84 16.88 -2.60
CA GLN A 107 -12.32 18.22 -2.31
C GLN A 107 -13.00 18.85 -1.09
N ALA A 108 -14.34 18.81 -1.03
CA ALA A 108 -15.09 19.34 0.10
C ALA A 108 -14.71 18.64 1.42
N ARG A 109 -14.44 17.33 1.36
CA ARG A 109 -14.01 16.55 2.52
C ARG A 109 -12.60 16.89 2.98
N THR A 110 -11.67 17.00 2.04
CA THR A 110 -10.25 17.29 2.33
C THR A 110 -9.99 18.75 2.70
N ALA A 111 -10.87 19.67 2.30
CA ALA A 111 -10.84 21.07 2.74
C ALA A 111 -11.04 21.23 4.25
N ARG A 112 -11.71 20.28 4.91
CA ARG A 112 -11.92 20.27 6.37
C ARG A 112 -10.77 19.64 7.14
N GLY A 113 -9.89 18.89 6.46
CA GLY A 113 -8.80 18.16 7.09
C GLY A 113 -8.25 17.05 6.19
N LYS A 114 -6.97 16.74 6.35
CA LYS A 114 -6.30 15.69 5.59
C LYS A 114 -6.78 14.31 6.08
N LEU A 115 -7.21 13.46 5.15
CA LEU A 115 -7.66 12.10 5.42
C LEU A 115 -6.50 11.16 5.73
N CYS A 116 -6.69 10.22 6.65
CA CYS A 116 -5.72 9.17 6.89
C CYS A 116 -5.78 8.13 5.77
N THR A 117 -4.89 8.25 4.79
CA THR A 117 -4.86 7.35 3.62
C THR A 117 -4.74 5.88 4.00
N PHE A 118 -3.92 5.55 5.00
CA PHE A 118 -3.75 4.15 5.42
C PHE A 118 -5.06 3.55 5.92
N LEU A 119 -5.74 4.22 6.84
CA LEU A 119 -7.04 3.73 7.33
C LEU A 119 -8.04 3.57 6.18
N HIS A 120 -8.21 4.63 5.39
CA HIS A 120 -9.30 4.72 4.42
C HIS A 120 -9.10 3.84 3.19
N LEU A 121 -7.88 3.39 2.89
CA LEU A 121 -7.60 2.48 1.77
C LEU A 121 -7.40 1.02 2.21
N GLY A 122 -7.99 0.64 3.34
CA GLY A 122 -8.00 -0.75 3.81
C GLY A 122 -6.66 -1.22 4.37
N ARG A 123 -5.82 -0.30 4.84
CA ARG A 123 -4.63 -0.60 5.64
C ARG A 123 -4.94 -0.29 7.10
N PHE A 124 -4.09 -0.82 7.98
CA PHE A 124 -4.13 -0.46 9.38
C PHE A 124 -3.27 0.80 9.62
N CYS A 125 -3.86 1.85 10.18
CA CYS A 125 -3.11 3.00 10.66
C CYS A 125 -2.35 2.62 11.94
N LYS A 126 -1.03 2.42 11.83
CA LYS A 126 -0.17 2.00 12.96
C LYS A 126 0.22 3.14 13.91
N THR A 127 -0.09 4.38 13.54
CA THR A 127 0.34 5.57 14.28
C THR A 127 -0.65 5.89 15.40
N ARG A 128 -0.22 5.70 16.66
CA ARG A 128 -1.06 5.84 17.86
C ARG A 128 -1.77 7.19 17.99
N ASN A 129 -1.10 8.29 17.58
CA ASN A 129 -1.66 9.64 17.60
C ASN A 129 -1.60 10.26 16.21
N CYS A 130 -2.20 9.59 15.24
CA CYS A 130 -2.21 10.04 13.86
C CYS A 130 -3.07 11.31 13.71
N GLY A 131 -2.43 12.42 13.34
CA GLY A 131 -3.11 13.72 13.15
C GLY A 131 -3.94 13.83 11.86
N PHE A 132 -4.11 12.73 11.12
CA PHE A 132 -5.00 12.66 9.98
C PHE A 132 -6.38 12.18 10.39
N ASP A 133 -7.37 12.53 9.60
CA ASP A 133 -8.77 12.26 9.90
C ASP A 133 -9.13 10.78 9.68
N HIS A 134 -9.64 10.15 10.74
CA HIS A 134 -10.11 8.76 10.75
C HIS A 134 -11.64 8.60 10.76
N ASN A 135 -12.39 9.71 10.71
CA ASN A 135 -13.85 9.63 10.65
C ASN A 135 -14.28 8.93 9.36
N PRO A 136 -15.38 8.14 9.39
CA PRO A 136 -15.89 7.45 8.22
C PRO A 136 -16.05 8.38 7.01
N ILE A 137 -15.77 7.84 5.82
CA ILE A 137 -15.96 8.52 4.55
C ILE A 137 -16.88 7.69 3.66
N ASP A 138 -17.56 8.35 2.74
CA ASP A 138 -18.37 7.68 1.73
C ASP A 138 -17.49 7.06 0.62
N ALA A 139 -18.11 6.18 -0.18
CA ALA A 139 -17.45 5.45 -1.25
C ALA A 139 -16.90 6.37 -2.36
N ASP A 140 -17.52 7.52 -2.63
CA ASP A 140 -17.07 8.45 -3.67
C ASP A 140 -15.76 9.16 -3.25
N VAL A 141 -15.69 9.57 -1.98
CA VAL A 141 -14.47 10.10 -1.38
C VAL A 141 -13.38 9.03 -1.35
N GLN A 142 -13.71 7.79 -0.98
CA GLN A 142 -12.75 6.69 -0.94
C GLN A 142 -12.20 6.35 -2.35
N CYS A 143 -13.07 6.33 -3.37
CA CYS A 143 -12.69 6.14 -4.76
C CYS A 143 -11.72 7.24 -5.23
N SER A 144 -12.06 8.49 -4.96
CA SER A 144 -11.23 9.65 -5.31
C SER A 144 -9.89 9.66 -4.56
N LEU A 145 -9.89 9.28 -3.28
CA LEU A 145 -8.67 9.13 -2.48
C LEU A 145 -7.77 8.03 -3.07
N LYS A 146 -8.33 6.87 -3.43
CA LYS A 146 -7.59 5.78 -4.08
C LYS A 146 -6.97 6.25 -5.39
N TYR A 147 -7.74 6.95 -6.23
CA TYR A 147 -7.24 7.50 -7.50
C TYR A 147 -6.13 8.54 -7.28
N ALA A 148 -6.27 9.43 -6.29
CA ALA A 148 -5.25 10.42 -5.94
C ALA A 148 -3.93 9.76 -5.50
N MET A 149 -4.01 8.68 -4.71
CA MET A 149 -2.83 7.92 -4.31
C MET A 149 -2.17 7.19 -5.49
N ARG A 150 -2.97 6.58 -6.37
CA ARG A 150 -2.49 5.97 -7.62
C ARG A 150 -1.91 6.98 -8.60
N SER A 151 -2.30 8.25 -8.49
CA SER A 151 -1.72 9.36 -9.27
C SER A 151 -0.43 9.92 -8.67
N SER A 152 0.00 9.42 -7.51
CA SER A 152 1.26 9.79 -6.86
C SER A 152 2.31 8.69 -7.07
N PRO A 153 3.54 9.02 -7.51
CA PRO A 153 4.53 8.01 -7.82
C PRO A 153 5.01 7.28 -6.56
N CYS A 154 5.10 5.96 -6.64
CA CYS A 154 5.70 5.12 -5.62
C CYS A 154 7.20 5.45 -5.50
N ALA A 155 7.72 5.54 -4.28
CA ALA A 155 9.14 5.75 -4.02
C ALA A 155 10.02 4.63 -4.63
N SER A 156 9.54 3.39 -4.61
CA SER A 156 10.20 2.23 -5.22
C SER A 156 9.95 2.11 -6.73
N LYS A 157 9.13 2.99 -7.33
CA LYS A 157 8.83 3.04 -8.78
C LYS A 157 8.46 1.64 -9.31
N GLY A 158 8.89 1.29 -10.53
CA GLY A 158 8.64 -0.03 -11.12
C GLY A 158 9.30 -1.19 -10.36
N ALA A 159 10.24 -0.96 -9.45
CA ALA A 159 10.85 -2.04 -8.66
C ALA A 159 9.97 -2.48 -7.46
N CYS A 160 8.86 -1.78 -7.18
CA CYS A 160 7.99 -2.14 -6.06
C CYS A 160 7.42 -3.56 -6.21
N ARG A 161 7.47 -4.35 -5.14
CA ARG A 161 6.87 -5.69 -5.06
C ARG A 161 5.81 -5.86 -3.98
N ARG A 162 5.44 -4.78 -3.30
CA ARG A 162 4.39 -4.81 -2.29
C ARG A 162 3.02 -4.97 -2.96
N VAL A 163 2.39 -6.14 -2.89
CA VAL A 163 1.01 -6.37 -3.38
C VAL A 163 0.06 -5.27 -2.92
N ASP A 164 0.33 -4.79 -1.71
CA ASP A 164 -0.49 -3.90 -0.94
C ASP A 164 -0.21 -2.38 -1.18
N CYS A 165 0.69 -2.06 -2.11
CA CYS A 165 1.07 -0.68 -2.42
C CYS A 165 -0.13 0.13 -2.94
N ILE A 166 -0.34 1.31 -2.34
CA ILE A 166 -1.41 2.25 -2.68
C ILE A 166 -0.97 3.34 -3.68
N PHE A 167 0.33 3.43 -3.97
CA PHE A 167 0.89 4.42 -4.88
C PHE A 167 0.92 3.92 -6.33
N GLY A 168 1.11 4.84 -7.28
CA GLY A 168 1.26 4.51 -8.69
C GLY A 168 2.69 4.10 -9.07
N HIS A 169 2.80 3.08 -9.91
CA HIS A 169 4.03 2.62 -10.57
C HIS A 169 4.02 2.95 -12.07
N VAL A 170 2.83 3.09 -12.67
CA VAL A 170 2.61 3.46 -14.07
C VAL A 170 1.74 4.72 -14.14
N CYS A 171 2.08 5.64 -15.05
CA CYS A 171 1.22 6.80 -15.27
C CYS A 171 0.00 6.41 -16.11
N GLN A 172 -1.20 6.56 -15.55
CA GLN A 172 -2.46 6.22 -16.22
C GLN A 172 -3.14 7.41 -16.91
N LYS A 173 -2.54 8.61 -16.87
CA LYS A 173 -3.10 9.80 -17.52
C LYS A 173 -2.93 9.69 -19.04
N GLY A 174 -4.03 9.53 -19.78
CA GLY A 174 -4.00 9.31 -21.24
C GLY A 174 -3.26 10.39 -22.06
N ARG A 175 -3.16 11.62 -21.57
CA ARG A 175 -2.42 12.72 -22.24
C ARG A 175 -0.93 12.79 -21.92
N CYS A 176 -0.39 11.90 -21.07
CA CYS A 176 1.04 11.89 -20.73
C CYS A 176 1.85 10.94 -21.63
N ALA A 177 1.51 10.85 -22.91
CA ALA A 177 2.25 10.01 -23.86
C ALA A 177 3.75 10.39 -23.85
N ASN A 178 4.59 9.44 -23.45
CA ASN A 178 6.06 9.54 -23.41
C ASN A 178 6.65 10.54 -22.39
N GLY A 179 5.95 10.83 -21.28
CA GLY A 179 6.49 11.72 -20.24
C GLY A 179 6.65 13.18 -20.67
N LYS A 180 6.04 13.58 -21.81
CA LYS A 180 6.14 14.93 -22.37
C LYS A 180 5.19 15.93 -21.73
N ALA A 181 4.31 15.49 -20.82
CA ALA A 181 3.54 16.41 -20.00
C ALA A 181 4.50 17.03 -18.97
N THR A 182 4.79 18.32 -19.11
CA THR A 182 5.76 19.09 -18.31
C THR A 182 5.52 19.03 -16.80
N SER A 183 4.33 18.62 -16.36
CA SER A 183 3.92 18.54 -14.95
C SER A 183 3.63 17.11 -14.46
N CYS A 184 3.98 16.06 -15.21
CA CYS A 184 3.75 14.70 -14.74
C CYS A 184 4.76 14.32 -13.63
N PRO A 185 4.32 13.86 -12.45
CA PRO A 185 5.23 13.45 -11.39
C PRO A 185 5.89 12.09 -11.63
N PHE A 186 5.44 11.34 -12.64
CA PHE A 186 5.99 10.05 -13.00
C PHE A 186 7.22 10.20 -13.91
N GLY A 187 8.27 9.43 -13.63
CA GLY A 187 9.45 9.40 -14.49
C GLY A 187 9.20 8.65 -15.81
N THR A 188 10.07 8.85 -16.80
CA THR A 188 9.96 8.28 -18.15
C THR A 188 9.67 6.79 -18.17
N ALA A 189 10.31 5.99 -17.30
CA ALA A 189 10.08 4.55 -17.23
C ALA A 189 8.62 4.17 -16.95
N ALA A 190 7.90 4.97 -16.14
CA ALA A 190 6.49 4.75 -15.81
C ALA A 190 5.53 5.14 -16.95
N HIS A 191 6.03 5.73 -18.03
CA HIS A 191 5.28 5.96 -19.28
C HIS A 191 5.56 4.92 -20.36
N LEU A 192 6.64 4.15 -20.20
CA LEU A 192 7.06 3.11 -21.14
C LEU A 192 6.66 1.71 -20.66
N ALA A 193 6.06 1.59 -19.47
CA ALA A 193 5.68 0.32 -18.87
C ALA A 193 4.53 -0.33 -19.67
N GLY A 194 4.65 -1.63 -19.98
CA GLY A 194 3.69 -2.34 -20.84
C GLY A 194 4.28 -2.88 -22.16
N MET A 195 5.61 -2.88 -22.31
CA MET A 195 6.25 -3.62 -23.40
C MET A 195 6.20 -5.12 -23.05
N CYS A 196 5.35 -5.87 -23.76
CA CYS A 196 5.21 -7.32 -23.64
C CYS A 196 6.56 -8.04 -23.78
N PRO A 197 6.76 -9.20 -23.13
CA PRO A 197 5.77 -9.97 -22.36
C PRO A 197 5.50 -9.44 -20.95
N LEU A 198 4.32 -9.80 -20.42
CA LEU A 198 3.91 -9.54 -19.04
C LEU A 198 4.06 -10.83 -18.23
N THR A 199 4.49 -10.73 -16.98
CA THR A 199 4.68 -11.90 -16.09
C THR A 199 4.26 -11.58 -14.67
N TRP A 200 3.80 -12.59 -13.92
CA TRP A 200 3.53 -12.48 -12.49
C TRP A 200 4.78 -12.86 -11.69
N VAL A 201 5.15 -12.04 -10.71
CA VAL A 201 6.26 -12.32 -9.79
C VAL A 201 5.79 -12.25 -8.34
N LEU A 202 6.41 -13.06 -7.47
CA LEU A 202 6.09 -13.08 -6.06
C LEU A 202 6.30 -11.70 -5.42
N SER A 203 5.39 -11.36 -4.52
CA SER A 203 5.48 -10.14 -3.73
C SER A 203 6.51 -10.28 -2.62
N HIS A 204 7.30 -9.23 -2.41
CA HIS A 204 8.17 -9.11 -1.24
C HIS A 204 7.66 -7.93 -0.40
N GLY A 205 7.50 -8.19 0.90
CA GLY A 205 6.95 -7.26 1.90
C GLY A 205 7.85 -6.07 2.18
#